data_AF-A0A7Y3PY44-F1
#
_entry.id   AF-A0A7Y3PY44-F1
#
_cell.length_a   1.000
_cell.length_b   1.000
_cell.length_c   1.000
_cell.angle_alpha   90.00
_cell.angle_beta   90.00
_cell.angle_gamma   90.00
#
_symmetry.space_group_name_H-M   'P 1'
#
loop_
_entity.id
_entity.type
_entity.pdbx_description
1 polymer ?
#
loop_
_entity_poly.entity_id
_entity_poly.type
_entity_poly.pdbx_seq_one_letter_code
_entity_poly.pdbx_strand_id
1 'polypeptide(L)'
;MKAGWFLLLTLLMSGCQPLQSMRSDDWLTAVGYASISEQRGRDDEEKQVRAMRASKIDAYRELAEQIYGMRISGRADLQDQRLGTELTSGAVDGVIRGAEVVRSYKVGDSYVTELRLDIRKMDRLRSYGEVQQVPEKRQQTLF
;
A
#
# COMPACT_ATOMS: atom_id res chain seq x y z
N MET A 1 61.77 3.70 -1.90
CA MET A 1 61.11 3.17 -3.12
C MET A 1 60.07 2.06 -2.86
N LYS A 2 59.80 1.60 -1.62
CA LYS A 2 58.85 0.50 -1.33
C LYS A 2 57.45 0.97 -0.89
N ALA A 3 57.32 2.21 -0.39
CA ALA A 3 56.05 2.77 0.07
C ALA A 3 55.05 3.09 -1.05
N GLY A 4 55.54 3.48 -2.24
CA GLY A 4 54.68 3.74 -3.40
C GLY A 4 54.01 2.49 -3.97
N TRP A 5 54.66 1.33 -3.85
CA TRP A 5 54.11 0.05 -4.31
C TRP A 5 52.91 -0.39 -3.45
N PHE A 6 52.97 -0.17 -2.14
CA PHE A 6 51.87 -0.51 -1.23
C PHE A 6 50.61 0.35 -1.46
N LEU A 7 50.79 1.61 -1.87
CA LEU A 7 49.69 2.55 -2.13
C LEU A 7 49.00 2.29 -3.48
N LEU A 8 49.72 1.70 -4.45
CA LEU A 8 49.16 1.31 -5.75
C LEU A 8 48.33 0.00 -5.65
N LEU A 9 48.72 -0.90 -4.73
CA LEU A 9 48.06 -2.20 -4.55
C LEU A 9 46.70 -2.08 -3.84
N THR A 10 46.55 -1.11 -2.93
CA THR A 10 45.28 -0.86 -2.22
C THR A 10 44.22 -0.20 -3.10
N LEU A 11 44.62 0.55 -4.14
CA LEU A 11 43.72 1.18 -5.09
C LEU A 11 43.06 0.18 -6.05
N LEU A 12 43.67 -1.00 -6.25
CA LEU A 12 43.18 -2.05 -7.15
C LEU A 12 42.07 -2.94 -6.55
N MET A 13 41.88 -2.91 -5.22
CA MET A 13 40.92 -3.80 -4.51
C MET A 13 39.60 -3.13 -4.11
N SER A 14 39.39 -1.85 -4.41
CA SER A 14 38.14 -1.12 -4.14
C SER A 14 37.12 -1.15 -5.30
N GLY A 15 37.24 -2.13 -6.21
CA GLY A 15 36.47 -2.19 -7.46
C GLY A 15 35.21 -3.06 -7.47
N CYS A 16 34.84 -3.73 -6.39
CA CYS A 16 33.63 -4.57 -6.37
C CYS A 16 32.53 -3.96 -5.48
N GLN A 17 32.00 -2.81 -5.89
CA GLN A 17 30.66 -2.44 -5.45
C GLN A 17 29.66 -3.25 -6.28
N PRO A 18 28.76 -4.04 -5.67
CA PRO A 18 27.65 -4.61 -6.42
C PRO A 18 26.77 -3.44 -6.86
N LEU A 19 26.76 -3.15 -8.16
CA LEU A 19 25.70 -2.38 -8.82
C LEU A 19 24.40 -3.21 -8.81
N GLN A 20 23.89 -3.51 -7.62
CA GLN A 20 22.48 -3.81 -7.48
C GLN A 20 21.75 -2.48 -7.66
N SER A 21 21.55 -2.12 -8.92
CA SER A 21 20.44 -1.26 -9.30
C SER A 21 19.20 -1.94 -8.72
N MET A 22 18.73 -1.44 -7.57
CA MET A 22 17.36 -1.69 -7.16
C MET A 22 16.55 -1.22 -8.35
N ARG A 23 15.96 -2.18 -9.08
CA ARG A 23 15.03 -1.88 -10.14
C ARG A 23 13.89 -1.14 -9.46
N SER A 24 13.88 0.18 -9.60
CA SER A 24 12.82 1.04 -9.10
C SER A 24 11.61 0.80 -10.00
N ASP A 25 10.94 -0.33 -9.80
CA ASP A 25 9.59 -0.46 -10.31
C ASP A 25 8.80 0.64 -9.59
N ASP A 26 8.42 1.68 -10.33
CA ASP A 26 7.72 2.86 -9.82
C ASP A 26 6.27 2.55 -9.40
N TRP A 27 5.90 1.27 -9.34
CA TRP A 27 4.57 0.82 -8.99
C TRP A 27 4.55 -0.11 -7.78
N LEU A 28 3.47 -0.04 -7.02
CA LEU A 28 3.11 -1.01 -6.00
C LEU A 28 1.91 -1.82 -6.50
N THR A 29 1.84 -3.07 -6.09
CA THR A 29 0.71 -3.95 -6.39
C THR A 29 0.16 -4.55 -5.10
N ALA A 30 -1.15 -4.66 -5.03
CA ALA A 30 -1.82 -5.30 -3.90
C ALA A 30 -2.94 -6.20 -4.41
N VAL A 31 -3.17 -7.30 -3.71
CA VAL A 31 -4.24 -8.25 -4.04
C VAL A 31 -5.10 -8.40 -2.81
N GLY A 32 -6.42 -8.32 -2.98
CA GLY A 32 -7.37 -8.51 -1.91
C GLY A 32 -8.36 -9.62 -2.21
N TYR A 33 -8.81 -10.27 -1.16
CA TYR A 33 -9.67 -11.45 -1.20
C TYR A 33 -10.92 -11.25 -0.34
N ALA A 34 -12.03 -11.84 -0.76
CA ALA A 34 -13.21 -11.96 0.10
C ALA A 34 -14.05 -13.18 -0.30
N SER A 35 -14.43 -14.00 0.69
CA SER A 35 -15.37 -15.09 0.47
C SER A 35 -16.77 -14.56 0.18
N ILE A 36 -17.44 -15.16 -0.81
CA ILE A 36 -18.82 -14.88 -1.21
C ILE A 36 -19.79 -15.49 -0.20
N SER A 37 -19.55 -16.73 0.23
CA SER A 37 -20.42 -17.43 1.18
C SER A 37 -20.51 -16.74 2.55
N GLU A 38 -19.43 -16.08 2.98
CA GLU A 38 -19.37 -15.30 4.21
C GLU A 38 -20.08 -13.95 4.13
N GLN A 39 -20.36 -13.44 2.92
CA GLN A 39 -21.07 -12.17 2.78
C GLN A 39 -22.55 -12.31 3.15
N ARG A 40 -23.05 -11.34 3.90
CA ARG A 40 -24.49 -11.16 4.08
C ARG A 40 -25.11 -10.71 2.76
N GLY A 41 -26.30 -11.16 2.41
CA GLY A 41 -27.03 -10.72 1.21
C GLY A 41 -28.37 -11.47 1.11
N ARG A 42 -29.34 -10.90 0.40
CA ARG A 42 -30.66 -11.53 0.22
C ARG A 42 -30.61 -12.66 -0.79
N ASP A 43 -29.81 -12.51 -1.84
CA ASP A 43 -29.56 -13.47 -2.89
C ASP A 43 -28.04 -13.62 -3.14
N ASP A 44 -27.67 -14.60 -3.96
CA ASP A 44 -26.27 -14.92 -4.24
C ASP A 44 -25.59 -13.85 -5.10
N GLU A 45 -26.35 -13.12 -5.91
CA GLU A 45 -25.89 -11.98 -6.68
C GLU A 45 -25.48 -10.82 -5.76
N GLU A 46 -26.29 -10.50 -4.75
CA GLU A 46 -26.00 -9.47 -3.75
C GLU A 46 -24.77 -9.85 -2.93
N LYS A 47 -24.64 -11.12 -2.54
CA LYS A 47 -23.43 -11.63 -1.87
C LYS A 47 -22.20 -11.49 -2.75
N GLN A 48 -22.29 -11.80 -4.04
CA GLN A 48 -21.18 -11.64 -4.98
C GLN A 48 -20.76 -10.17 -5.14
N VAL A 49 -21.71 -9.26 -5.27
CA VAL A 49 -21.42 -7.81 -5.35
C VAL A 49 -20.75 -7.32 -4.06
N ARG A 50 -21.21 -7.79 -2.90
CA ARG A 50 -20.60 -7.46 -1.61
C ARG A 50 -19.20 -8.05 -1.48
N ALA A 51 -18.97 -9.29 -1.93
CA ALA A 51 -17.66 -9.93 -1.91
C ALA A 51 -16.67 -9.18 -2.81
N MET A 52 -17.11 -8.79 -4.01
CA MET A 52 -16.30 -7.95 -4.89
C MET A 52 -15.89 -6.64 -4.19
N ARG A 53 -16.82 -5.95 -3.54
CA ARG A 53 -16.53 -4.71 -2.78
C ARG A 53 -15.59 -4.97 -1.60
N ALA A 54 -15.81 -6.04 -0.84
CA ALA A 54 -14.98 -6.43 0.28
C ALA A 54 -13.54 -6.76 -0.18
N SER A 55 -13.37 -7.53 -1.26
CA SER A 55 -12.05 -7.83 -1.85
C SER A 55 -11.31 -6.58 -2.30
N LYS A 56 -12.04 -5.56 -2.79
CA LYS A 56 -11.45 -4.27 -3.14
C LYS A 56 -10.97 -3.51 -1.91
N ILE A 57 -11.74 -3.47 -0.83
CA ILE A 57 -11.33 -2.86 0.45
C ILE A 57 -10.10 -3.58 1.00
N ASP A 58 -10.09 -4.91 0.94
CA ASP A 58 -8.97 -5.76 1.34
C ASP A 58 -7.69 -5.40 0.59
N ALA A 59 -7.77 -5.27 -0.74
CA ALA A 59 -6.63 -4.87 -1.56
C ALA A 59 -6.12 -3.46 -1.23
N TYR A 60 -7.03 -2.52 -0.90
CA TYR A 60 -6.62 -1.17 -0.46
C TYR A 60 -5.91 -1.19 0.88
N ARG A 61 -6.30 -2.07 1.80
CA ARG A 61 -5.62 -2.23 3.10
C ARG A 61 -4.21 -2.77 2.91
N GLU A 62 -4.05 -3.82 2.12
CA GLU A 62 -2.75 -4.39 1.75
C GLU A 62 -1.84 -3.32 1.13
N LEU A 63 -2.39 -2.49 0.23
CA LEU A 63 -1.67 -1.37 -0.36
C LEU A 63 -1.30 -0.31 0.69
N ALA A 64 -2.18 -0.05 1.65
CA ALA A 64 -1.94 0.88 2.75
C ALA A 64 -0.81 0.40 3.66
N GLU A 65 -0.78 -0.90 3.96
CA GLU A 65 0.28 -1.53 4.74
C GLU A 65 1.64 -1.45 4.04
N GLN A 66 1.69 -1.63 2.72
CA GLN A 66 2.92 -1.43 1.95
C GLN A 66 3.43 0.01 1.97
N ILE A 67 2.53 1.01 2.00
CA ILE A 67 2.89 2.43 1.96
C ILE A 67 3.24 2.98 3.35
N TYR A 68 2.39 2.70 4.33
CA TYR A 68 2.46 3.32 5.66
C TYR A 68 3.02 2.38 6.73
N GLY A 69 3.15 1.08 6.43
CA GLY A 69 3.50 0.05 7.40
C GLY A 69 2.35 -0.30 8.35
N MET A 70 2.55 -1.35 9.14
CA MET A 70 1.70 -1.68 10.29
C MET A 70 2.37 -1.26 11.59
N ARG A 71 1.60 -0.66 12.49
CA ARG A 71 2.05 -0.39 13.87
C ARG A 71 1.76 -1.61 14.75
N ILE A 72 2.83 -2.28 15.19
CA ILE A 72 2.75 -3.40 16.15
C ILE A 72 3.07 -2.83 17.55
N SER A 73 2.11 -2.84 18.48
CA SER A 73 2.37 -2.46 19.89
C SER A 73 2.56 -3.71 20.75
N GLY A 74 3.80 -3.94 21.22
CA GLY A 74 4.19 -5.15 21.95
C GLY A 74 3.76 -5.20 23.42
N ARG A 75 2.47 -5.36 23.69
CA ARG A 75 1.98 -6.01 24.92
C ARG A 75 1.26 -7.29 24.53
N ALA A 76 2.02 -8.26 24.04
CA ALA A 76 1.57 -9.63 23.91
C ALA A 76 2.11 -10.38 25.14
N ASP A 77 1.23 -10.72 26.08
CA ASP A 77 1.57 -11.68 27.13
C ASP A 77 1.92 -13.01 26.45
N LEU A 78 3.18 -13.42 26.56
CA LEU A 78 3.75 -14.65 25.99
C LEU A 78 3.26 -15.89 26.74
N GLN A 79 1.94 -16.09 26.81
CA GLN A 79 1.34 -17.19 27.56
C GLN A 79 0.14 -17.78 26.84
N ASP A 80 0.24 -17.95 25.52
CA ASP A 80 -0.39 -19.03 24.74
C ASP A 80 -0.18 -18.74 23.25
N GLN A 81 0.95 -19.18 22.69
CA GLN A 81 1.14 -19.27 21.24
C GLN A 81 0.31 -20.43 20.68
N ARG A 82 -1.01 -20.27 20.71
CA ARG A 82 -1.93 -20.88 19.75
C ARG A 82 -2.52 -19.73 18.99
N LEU A 83 -2.04 -19.55 17.74
CA LEU A 83 -2.51 -18.59 16.73
C LEU A 83 -4.01 -18.28 16.90
N GLY A 84 -4.30 -17.30 17.73
CA GLY A 84 -5.62 -16.88 18.13
C GLY A 84 -5.71 -15.42 17.78
N THR A 85 -6.32 -15.15 16.62
CA THR A 85 -6.72 -13.85 16.09
C THR A 85 -6.07 -12.66 16.78
N GLU A 86 -4.83 -12.33 16.39
CA GLU A 86 -4.23 -11.06 16.77
C GLU A 86 -5.03 -9.94 16.10
N LEU A 87 -5.89 -9.27 16.86
CA LEU A 87 -6.51 -8.01 16.48
C LEU A 87 -5.44 -6.91 16.59
N THR A 88 -4.44 -6.96 15.71
CA THR A 88 -3.48 -5.88 15.53
C THR A 88 -4.22 -4.72 14.86
N SER A 89 -4.64 -3.73 15.65
CA SER A 89 -5.28 -2.51 15.15
C SER A 89 -4.24 -1.56 14.54
N GLY A 90 -3.74 -1.93 13.37
CA GLY A 90 -2.99 -1.03 12.50
C GLY A 90 -3.93 -0.01 11.87
N ALA A 91 -4.30 1.05 12.60
CA ALA A 91 -5.01 2.17 12.00
C ALA A 91 -4.07 2.89 11.02
N VAL A 92 -4.41 2.86 9.73
CA VAL A 92 -3.70 3.61 8.68
C VAL A 92 -4.49 4.88 8.38
N ASP A 93 -4.11 5.99 9.00
CA ASP A 93 -4.78 7.31 8.88
C ASP A 93 -4.36 8.08 7.59
N GLY A 94 -4.28 7.38 6.46
CA GLY A 94 -3.78 7.91 5.19
C GLY A 94 -4.79 7.80 4.04
N VAL A 95 -4.85 8.83 3.19
CA VAL A 95 -5.60 8.77 1.92
C VAL A 95 -4.68 8.32 0.79
N ILE A 96 -4.89 7.11 0.28
CA ILE A 96 -4.18 6.60 -0.91
C ILE A 96 -4.83 7.18 -2.16
N ARG A 97 -4.06 7.92 -2.97
CA ARG A 97 -4.52 8.56 -4.20
C ARG A 97 -3.87 7.93 -5.42
N GLY A 98 -4.64 7.69 -6.47
CA GLY A 98 -4.12 7.24 -7.76
C GLY A 98 -3.96 5.72 -7.91
N ALA A 99 -4.47 4.91 -6.99
CA ALA A 99 -4.54 3.46 -7.14
C ALA A 99 -5.61 3.06 -8.16
N GLU A 100 -5.27 2.11 -9.02
CA GLU A 100 -6.09 1.62 -10.12
C GLU A 100 -6.43 0.15 -9.90
N VAL A 101 -7.69 -0.24 -10.16
CA VAL A 101 -8.09 -1.65 -10.20
C VAL A 101 -7.65 -2.22 -11.54
N VAL A 102 -6.71 -3.16 -11.52
CA VAL A 102 -6.23 -3.84 -12.73
C VAL A 102 -7.25 -4.89 -13.16
N ARG A 103 -7.75 -5.68 -12.20
CA ARG A 103 -8.77 -6.70 -12.44
C ARG A 103 -9.48 -7.08 -11.16
N SER A 104 -10.74 -7.52 -11.31
CA SER A 104 -11.52 -8.14 -10.24
C SER A 104 -12.25 -9.35 -10.83
N TYR A 105 -12.07 -10.52 -10.23
CA TYR A 105 -12.60 -11.78 -10.76
C TYR A 105 -12.89 -12.79 -9.65
N LYS A 106 -13.81 -13.71 -9.93
CA LYS A 106 -14.19 -14.79 -9.01
C LYS A 106 -13.28 -16.00 -9.18
N VAL A 107 -12.84 -16.59 -8.07
CA VAL A 107 -12.08 -17.84 -7.99
C VAL A 107 -12.72 -18.72 -6.92
N GLY A 108 -13.45 -19.76 -7.35
CA GLY A 108 -14.19 -20.63 -6.42
C GLY A 108 -15.22 -19.84 -5.61
N ASP A 109 -15.12 -19.91 -4.29
CA ASP A 109 -15.95 -19.14 -3.35
C ASP A 109 -15.41 -17.73 -3.05
N SER A 110 -14.25 -17.35 -3.58
CA SER A 110 -13.64 -16.04 -3.28
C SER A 110 -13.72 -15.08 -4.46
N TYR A 111 -13.86 -13.80 -4.16
CA TYR A 111 -13.61 -12.72 -5.11
C TYR A 111 -12.20 -12.19 -4.88
N VAL A 112 -11.45 -12.01 -5.98
CA VAL A 112 -10.07 -11.52 -5.99
C VAL A 112 -10.06 -10.17 -6.69
N THR A 113 -9.43 -9.17 -6.08
CA THR A 113 -9.22 -7.85 -6.69
C THR A 113 -7.74 -7.48 -6.65
N GLU A 114 -7.22 -7.07 -7.80
CA GLU A 114 -5.83 -6.64 -7.94
C GLU A 114 -5.76 -5.14 -8.18
N LEU A 115 -4.97 -4.47 -7.38
CA LEU A 115 -4.68 -3.04 -7.46
C LEU A 115 -3.25 -2.82 -7.93
N ARG A 116 -3.06 -1.72 -8.65
CA ARG A 116 -1.75 -1.16 -8.98
C ARG A 116 -1.74 0.32 -8.65
N LEU A 117 -0.64 0.79 -8.07
CA LEU A 117 -0.42 2.19 -7.75
C LEU A 117 0.91 2.64 -8.33
N ASP A 118 0.90 3.68 -9.15
CA ASP A 118 2.12 4.38 -9.56
C ASP A 118 2.51 5.40 -8.47
N ILE A 119 3.70 5.25 -7.89
CA ILE A 119 4.19 6.07 -6.78
C ILE A 119 4.39 7.52 -7.22
N ARG A 120 4.91 7.75 -8.44
CA ARG A 120 5.11 9.11 -8.97
C ARG A 120 3.77 9.81 -9.20
N LYS A 121 2.76 9.08 -9.68
CA LYS A 121 1.39 9.57 -9.83
C LYS A 121 0.77 9.88 -8.47
N MET A 122 0.94 8.99 -7.49
CA MET A 122 0.48 9.20 -6.13
C MET A 122 1.06 10.48 -5.53
N ASP A 123 2.39 10.65 -5.57
CA ASP A 123 3.08 11.81 -5.00
C ASP A 123 2.60 13.11 -5.63
N ARG A 124 2.40 13.12 -6.95
CA ARG A 124 1.79 14.25 -7.66
C ARG A 124 0.35 14.52 -7.20
N LEU A 125 -0.46 13.49 -6.98
CA LEU A 125 -1.84 13.64 -6.51
C LEU A 125 -1.93 14.05 -5.03
N ARG A 126 -0.91 13.74 -4.23
CA ARG A 126 -0.78 14.23 -2.85
C ARG A 126 -0.51 15.74 -2.82
N SER A 127 0.34 16.27 -3.70
CA SER A 127 0.64 17.71 -3.73
C SER A 127 -0.55 18.58 -4.15
N TYR A 128 -1.51 18.05 -4.92
CA TYR A 128 -2.76 18.78 -5.25
C TYR A 128 -3.80 18.79 -4.12
N GLY A 129 -3.56 18.07 -3.01
CA GLY A 129 -4.47 17.98 -1.88
C GLY A 129 -4.32 19.09 -0.84
N GLU A 130 -3.35 20.00 -0.98
CA GLU A 130 -3.35 21.23 -0.19
C GLU A 130 -4.59 22.04 -0.55
N VAL A 131 -5.45 22.26 0.44
CA VAL A 131 -6.70 23.00 0.30
C VAL A 131 -6.35 24.40 -0.20
N GLN A 132 -6.46 24.65 -1.51
CA GLN A 132 -6.57 26.01 -2.00
C GLN A 132 -7.83 26.57 -1.36
N GLN A 133 -7.67 27.40 -0.33
CA GLN A 133 -8.76 28.14 0.26
C GLN A 133 -9.36 28.97 -0.87
N VAL A 134 -10.52 28.55 -1.37
CA VAL A 134 -11.27 29.30 -2.36
C VAL A 134 -11.59 30.62 -1.67
N PRO A 135 -11.05 31.77 -2.13
CA PRO A 135 -11.34 33.03 -1.49
C PRO A 135 -12.86 33.24 -1.53
N GLU A 136 -13.46 33.31 -0.35
CA GLU A 136 -14.88 33.56 -0.18
C GLU A 136 -15.15 34.93 -0.80
N LYS A 137 -15.77 34.93 -2.00
CA LYS A 137 -16.21 36.17 -2.63
C LYS A 137 -17.26 36.77 -1.70
N ARG A 138 -16.84 37.71 -0.86
CA ARG A 138 -17.70 38.58 -0.06
C ARG A 138 -18.72 39.18 -1.02
N GLN A 139 -19.93 38.66 -0.99
CA GLN A 139 -21.07 39.23 -1.69
C GLN A 139 -21.35 40.59 -1.05
N GLN A 140 -20.67 41.63 -1.54
CA GLN A 140 -21.12 43.00 -1.34
C GLN A 140 -22.35 43.18 -2.21
N THR A 141 -23.51 42.72 -1.72
CA THR A 141 -24.78 43.22 -2.21
C THR A 141 -24.86 44.68 -1.80
N LEU A 142 -24.55 45.57 -2.75
CA LEU A 142 -24.89 46.99 -2.68
C LEU A 142 -26.41 47.08 -2.75
N PHE A 143 -27.02 47.42 -1.62
CA PHE A 143 -28.34 48.04 -1.55
C PHE A 143 -28.19 49.36 -0.82
#